data_AF-A0A415PAP1-F1
#
_entry.id   AF-A0A415PAP1-F1
#
_cell.length_a   1.000
_cell.length_b   1.000
_cell.length_c   1.000
_cell.angle_alpha   90.00
_cell.angle_beta   90.00
_cell.angle_gamma   90.00
#
_symmetry.space_group_name_H-M   'P 1'
#
loop_
_entity.id
_entity.type
_entity.pdbx_description
1 polymer ?
#
loop_
_entity_poly.entity_id
_entity_poly.type
_entity_poly.pdbx_seq_one_letter_code
_entity_poly.pdbx_strand_id
1 'polypeptide(L)'
;MKITKKTSEASVMGMVFYVVAVIFLAIAAFQIYQAYTYIAYQSTAYELTFVDSLSVYIQYCSSYFAFAFIAYGIGNLIHRVSFLNNTLADMMSDAAKEQETEEKVSTEE
;
A
#
# COMPACT_ATOMS: atom_id res chain seq x y z
N MET A 1 18.88 -26.56 -10.49
CA MET A 1 18.91 -25.55 -9.42
C MET A 1 17.54 -24.89 -9.34
N LYS A 2 16.69 -25.31 -8.39
CA LYS A 2 15.36 -24.68 -8.17
C LYS A 2 15.61 -23.38 -7.43
N ILE A 3 15.49 -22.25 -8.13
CA ILE A 3 15.39 -20.95 -7.46
C ILE A 3 14.00 -20.88 -6.87
N THR A 4 13.82 -21.42 -5.66
CA THR A 4 12.68 -21.09 -4.83
C THR A 4 12.82 -19.61 -4.50
N LYS A 5 12.17 -18.76 -5.28
CA LYS A 5 11.89 -17.36 -4.93
C LYS A 5 11.26 -17.40 -3.55
N LYS A 6 12.06 -17.11 -2.52
CA LYS A 6 11.56 -16.90 -1.16
C LYS A 6 10.68 -15.67 -1.31
N THR A 7 9.37 -15.86 -1.43
CA THR A 7 8.40 -14.76 -1.36
C THR A 7 8.67 -14.11 -0.02
N SER A 8 9.38 -12.98 -0.01
CA SER A 8 9.72 -12.31 1.24
C SER A 8 8.39 -11.98 1.91
N GLU A 9 8.30 -12.17 3.23
CA GLU A 9 7.09 -11.90 4.00
C GLU A 9 6.59 -10.45 3.78
N ALA A 10 7.51 -9.54 3.44
CA ALA A 10 7.21 -8.17 3.07
C ALA A 10 6.47 -8.02 1.72
N SER A 11 6.65 -8.93 0.76
CA SER A 11 5.84 -8.98 -0.47
C SER A 11 4.39 -9.34 -0.17
N VAL A 12 4.18 -10.29 0.75
CA VAL A 12 2.83 -10.68 1.22
C VAL A 12 2.19 -9.52 1.99
N MET A 13 2.95 -8.84 2.85
CA MET A 13 2.46 -7.71 3.63
C MET A 13 2.06 -6.52 2.74
N GLY A 14 2.83 -6.22 1.69
CA GLY A 14 2.46 -5.21 0.69
C GLY A 14 1.14 -5.52 -0.03
N MET A 15 0.89 -6.80 -0.34
CA MET A 15 -0.37 -7.25 -0.94
C MET A 15 -1.56 -7.09 0.02
N VAL A 16 -1.39 -7.38 1.32
CA VAL A 16 -2.45 -7.18 2.33
C VAL A 16 -2.83 -5.70 2.42
N PHE A 17 -1.87 -4.78 2.49
CA PHE A 17 -2.14 -3.35 2.54
C PHE A 17 -2.83 -2.83 1.27
N TYR A 18 -2.51 -3.41 0.11
CA TYR A 18 -3.23 -3.12 -1.14
C TYR A 18 -4.71 -3.56 -1.07
N VAL A 19 -4.98 -4.79 -0.62
CA VAL A 19 -6.35 -5.31 -0.49
C VAL A 19 -7.16 -4.45 0.49
N VAL A 20 -6.56 -4.06 1.63
CA VAL A 20 -7.19 -3.17 2.60
C VAL A 20 -7.53 -1.80 1.98
N ALA A 21 -6.64 -1.24 1.15
CA ALA A 21 -6.93 0.01 0.45
C ALA A 21 -8.14 -0.12 -0.49
N VAL A 22 -8.25 -1.24 -1.22
CA VAL A 22 -9.39 -1.50 -2.11
C VAL A 22 -10.69 -1.63 -1.33
N ILE A 23 -10.68 -2.29 -0.16
CA ILE A 23 -11.84 -2.40 0.72
C ILE A 23 -12.31 -1.01 1.17
N PHE A 24 -11.39 -0.15 1.63
CA PHE A 24 -11.75 1.22 2.01
C PHE A 24 -12.32 2.03 0.84
N LEU A 25 -11.83 1.80 -0.37
CA LEU A 25 -12.32 2.46 -1.58
C LEU A 25 -13.74 1.99 -1.95
N ALA A 26 -14.04 0.70 -1.76
CA ALA A 26 -15.39 0.16 -1.90
C ALA A 26 -16.36 0.73 -0.85
N ILE A 27 -15.91 0.85 0.41
CA ILE A 27 -16.70 1.48 1.48
C ILE A 27 -16.95 2.96 1.15
N ALA A 28 -15.94 3.68 0.64
CA ALA A 28 -16.09 5.07 0.22
C ALA A 28 -17.18 5.21 -0.87
N ALA A 29 -17.20 4.31 -1.87
CA ALA A 29 -18.24 4.31 -2.90
C ALA A 29 -19.65 4.09 -2.31
N PHE A 30 -19.78 3.20 -1.32
CA PHE A 30 -21.05 3.01 -0.61
C PHE A 30 -21.46 4.25 0.20
N GLN A 31 -20.51 4.91 0.86
CA GLN A 31 -20.76 6.14 1.61
C GLN A 31 -21.16 7.31 0.71
N ILE A 32 -20.65 7.38 -0.52
CA ILE A 32 -21.11 8.34 -1.53
C ILE A 32 -22.60 8.11 -1.82
N TYR A 33 -23.03 6.87 -1.98
CA TYR A 33 -24.44 6.55 -2.18
C TYR A 33 -25.31 6.99 -0.98
N GLN A 34 -24.85 6.73 0.25
CA GLN A 34 -25.56 7.16 1.46
C GLN A 34 -25.62 8.69 1.59
N ALA A 35 -24.56 9.40 1.23
CA ALA A 35 -24.56 10.85 1.20
C ALA A 35 -25.56 11.40 0.16
N TYR A 36 -25.63 10.78 -1.02
CA TYR A 36 -26.60 11.14 -2.05
C TYR A 36 -28.04 10.97 -1.56
N THR A 37 -28.39 9.83 -0.96
CA THR A 37 -29.74 9.58 -0.46
C THR A 37 -30.11 10.56 0.67
N TYR A 38 -29.17 10.90 1.54
CA TYR A 38 -29.36 11.90 2.58
C TYR A 38 -29.63 13.29 1.99
N ILE A 39 -28.83 13.74 1.02
CA ILE A 39 -29.02 15.04 0.35
C ILE A 39 -30.37 15.07 -0.37
N ALA A 40 -30.72 14.00 -1.09
CA ALA A 40 -31.99 13.88 -1.79
C ALA A 40 -33.18 14.00 -0.82
N TYR A 41 -33.12 13.34 0.33
CA TYR A 41 -34.14 13.46 1.37
C TYR A 41 -34.24 14.89 1.91
N GLN A 42 -33.11 15.51 2.27
CA GLN A 42 -33.10 16.87 2.81
C GLN A 42 -33.59 17.92 1.80
N SER A 43 -33.35 17.70 0.51
CA SER A 43 -33.81 18.58 -0.58
C SER A 43 -35.33 18.65 -0.73
N THR A 44 -36.07 17.70 -0.12
CA THR A 44 -37.53 17.74 -0.09
C THR A 44 -38.07 18.79 0.89
N ALA A 45 -37.28 19.17 1.89
CA ALA A 45 -37.68 20.06 2.96
C ALA A 45 -36.95 21.42 2.93
N TYR A 46 -35.76 21.47 2.32
CA TYR A 46 -34.91 22.67 2.29
C TYR A 46 -34.25 22.85 0.92
N GLU A 47 -34.06 24.11 0.53
CA GLU A 47 -33.25 24.44 -0.64
C GLU A 47 -31.76 24.31 -0.27
N LEU A 48 -31.09 23.29 -0.80
CA LEU A 48 -29.69 22.99 -0.51
C LEU A 48 -28.77 23.70 -1.49
N THR A 49 -27.74 24.37 -0.97
CA THR A 49 -26.69 24.90 -1.83
C THR A 49 -25.72 23.79 -2.25
N PHE A 50 -24.96 24.06 -3.31
CA PHE A 50 -23.88 23.15 -3.75
C PHE A 50 -22.85 22.92 -2.63
N VAL A 51 -22.53 23.94 -1.84
CA VAL A 51 -21.54 23.86 -0.76
C VAL A 51 -22.03 22.93 0.35
N ASP A 52 -23.32 23.01 0.72
CA ASP A 52 -23.92 22.11 1.72
C ASP A 52 -23.85 20.65 1.25
N SER A 53 -24.20 20.42 -0.01
CA SER A 53 -24.14 19.10 -0.62
C SER A 53 -22.72 18.54 -0.64
N LEU A 54 -21.74 19.36 -1.05
CA LEU A 54 -20.33 18.97 -1.07
C LEU A 54 -19.79 18.67 0.34
N SER A 55 -20.19 19.48 1.33
CA SER A 55 -19.81 19.28 2.73
C SER A 55 -20.27 17.93 3.26
N VAL A 56 -21.50 17.52 2.95
CA VAL A 56 -22.03 16.20 3.31
C VAL A 56 -21.22 15.08 2.65
N TYR A 57 -20.92 15.16 1.36
CA TYR A 57 -20.08 14.14 0.70
C TYR A 57 -18.69 14.03 1.33
N ILE A 58 -18.04 15.17 1.60
CA ILE A 58 -16.73 15.21 2.26
C ILE A 58 -16.83 14.59 3.65
N GLN A 59 -17.85 14.92 4.44
CA GLN A 59 -18.03 14.39 5.79
C GLN A 59 -18.20 12.86 5.79
N TYR A 60 -18.95 12.31 4.84
CA TYR A 60 -19.23 10.87 4.77
C TYR A 60 -18.08 10.04 4.17
N CYS A 61 -17.27 10.63 3.28
CA CYS A 61 -16.34 9.86 2.44
C CYS A 61 -14.86 10.17 2.68
N SER A 62 -14.51 11.36 3.16
CA SER A 62 -13.12 11.84 3.22
C SER A 62 -12.19 10.94 4.05
N SER A 63 -12.68 10.44 5.18
CA SER A 63 -11.92 9.53 6.06
C SER A 63 -11.57 8.22 5.34
N TYR A 64 -12.50 7.62 4.62
CA TYR A 64 -12.27 6.37 3.89
C TYR A 64 -11.30 6.55 2.72
N PHE A 65 -11.38 7.67 2.01
CA PHE A 65 -10.37 8.01 1.01
C PHE A 65 -9.00 8.19 1.65
N ALA A 66 -8.90 8.91 2.78
CA ALA A 66 -7.65 9.07 3.51
C ALA A 66 -7.06 7.70 3.93
N PHE A 67 -7.88 6.81 4.49
CA PHE A 67 -7.43 5.45 4.84
C PHE A 67 -6.98 4.64 3.63
N ALA A 68 -7.69 4.72 2.50
CA ALA A 68 -7.28 4.05 1.27
C ALA A 68 -5.92 4.54 0.77
N PHE A 69 -5.69 5.87 0.75
CA PHE A 69 -4.41 6.44 0.35
C PHE A 69 -3.27 6.07 1.29
N ILE A 70 -3.52 6.10 2.60
CA ILE A 70 -2.50 5.73 3.61
C ILE A 70 -2.16 4.23 3.48
N ALA A 71 -3.15 3.35 3.39
CA ALA A 71 -2.92 1.92 3.23
C ALA A 71 -2.16 1.60 1.94
N TYR A 72 -2.54 2.21 0.82
CA TYR A 72 -1.82 2.06 -0.44
C TYR A 72 -0.38 2.59 -0.35
N GLY A 73 -0.19 3.75 0.29
CA GLY A 73 1.12 4.36 0.49
C GLY A 73 2.05 3.47 1.32
N ILE A 74 1.57 2.93 2.44
CA ILE A 74 2.32 2.00 3.30
C ILE A 74 2.68 0.73 2.53
N GLY A 75 1.73 0.15 1.78
CA GLY A 75 1.98 -1.04 0.97
C GLY A 75 3.11 -0.82 -0.05
N ASN A 76 3.12 0.32 -0.74
CA ASN A 76 4.18 0.70 -1.68
C ASN A 76 5.54 0.93 -0.99
N LEU A 77 5.52 1.54 0.20
CA LEU A 77 6.74 1.81 0.96
C LEU A 77 7.40 0.51 1.43
N ILE A 78 6.62 -0.42 1.98
CA ILE A 78 7.09 -1.75 2.40
C ILE A 78 7.66 -2.53 1.21
N HIS A 79 7.00 -2.46 0.05
CA HIS A 79 7.49 -3.12 -1.15
C HIS A 79 8.88 -2.59 -1.58
N ARG A 80 9.06 -1.25 -1.60
CA ARG A 80 10.35 -0.63 -1.92
C ARG A 80 11.44 -0.94 -0.90
N VAL A 81 11.11 -0.88 0.40
CA VAL A 81 12.07 -1.20 1.48
C VAL A 81 12.50 -2.66 1.42
N SER A 82 11.57 -3.60 1.18
CA SER A 82 11.92 -5.00 1.03
C SER A 82 12.80 -5.26 -0.19
N PHE A 83 12.55 -4.57 -1.31
CA PHE A 83 13.37 -4.70 -2.51
C PHE A 83 14.80 -4.23 -2.26
N LEU A 84 14.97 -3.09 -1.59
CA LEU A 84 16.28 -2.55 -1.21
C LEU A 84 16.99 -3.48 -0.23
N ASN A 85 16.29 -3.99 0.78
CA ASN A 85 16.89 -4.87 1.79
C ASN A 85 17.36 -6.21 1.19
N ASN A 86 16.57 -6.79 0.28
CA ASN A 86 16.96 -8.01 -0.43
C ASN A 86 18.16 -7.76 -1.36
N THR A 87 18.15 -6.63 -2.10
CA THR A 87 19.27 -6.23 -2.97
C THR A 87 20.57 -6.03 -2.17
N LEU A 88 20.47 -5.40 -0.99
CA LEU A 88 21.63 -5.19 -0.11
C LEU A 88 22.18 -6.52 0.43
N ALA A 89 21.29 -7.45 0.78
CA ALA A 89 21.66 -8.78 1.26
C ALA A 89 22.35 -9.61 0.17
N ASP A 90 21.88 -9.53 -1.08
CA ASP A 90 22.52 -10.20 -2.22
C ASP A 90 23.91 -9.61 -2.48
N MET A 91 24.08 -8.28 -2.45
CA MET A 91 25.39 -7.63 -2.60
C MET A 91 26.39 -8.00 -1.49
N MET A 92 25.94 -8.07 -0.23
CA MET A 92 26.79 -8.55 0.87
C MET A 92 27.14 -10.03 0.74
N SER A 93 26.20 -10.86 0.28
CA SER A 93 26.46 -12.28 0.05
C SER A 93 27.45 -12.51 -1.08
N ASP A 94 27.41 -11.72 -2.14
CA ASP A 94 28.35 -11.84 -3.26
C ASP A 94 29.74 -11.31 -2.87
N ALA A 95 29.82 -10.20 -2.13
CA ALA A 95 31.09 -9.68 -1.59
C ALA A 95 31.77 -10.67 -0.63
N ALA A 96 31.00 -11.38 0.21
CA ALA A 96 31.54 -12.40 1.10
C ALA A 96 32.10 -13.63 0.33
N LYS A 97 31.45 -14.03 -0.76
CA LYS A 97 31.92 -15.14 -1.60
C LYS A 97 33.17 -14.76 -2.41
N GLU A 98 33.28 -13.52 -2.86
CA GLU A 98 34.49 -13.02 -3.52
C GLU A 98 35.69 -13.02 -2.56
N GLN A 99 35.50 -12.58 -1.30
CA GLN A 99 36.57 -12.63 -0.28
C GLN A 99 37.03 -14.06 0.06
N GLU A 100 36.10 -15.02 0.21
CA GLU A 100 36.46 -16.43 0.44
C GLU A 100 37.19 -17.07 -0.76
N THR A 101 37.00 -16.53 -1.97
CA THR A 101 37.66 -17.03 -3.19
C THR A 101 39.07 -16.45 -3.32
N GLU A 102 39.30 -15.18 -2.99
CA GLU A 102 40.64 -14.56 -2.98
C GLU A 102 41.53 -15.10 -1.85
N GLU A 103 40.97 -15.43 -0.68
CA GLU A 103 41.73 -16.00 0.44
C GLU A 103 42.23 -17.43 0.15
N LYS A 104 41.47 -18.23 -0.62
CA LYS A 104 41.90 -19.57 -1.05
C LYS A 104 42.96 -19.55 -2.15
N VAL A 105 42.93 -18.57 -3.06
CA VAL A 105 43.93 -18.45 -4.13
C VAL A 105 45.28 -17.98 -3.58
N SER A 106 45.28 -17.16 -2.54
CA SER A 106 46.51 -16.64 -1.90
C SER A 106 47.19 -17.61 -0.92
N THR A 107 46.51 -18.68 -0.52
CA THR A 107 47.09 -19.74 0.35
C THR A 107 47.60 -20.96 -0.43
N GLU A 108 47.38 -21.00 -1.75
CA GLU A 108 47.88 -22.06 -2.65
C GLU A 108 49.15 -21.67 -3.45
N GLU A 109 49.71 -20.45 -3.25
CA GLU A 109 51.06 -20.05 -3.69
C GLU A 109 52.13 -20.31 -2.61
#